data_AF-A0AB38JYI5-F1
#
_entry.id   AF-A0AB38JYI5-F1
#
_cell.length_a   1.000
_cell.length_b   1.000
_cell.length_c   1.000
_cell.angle_alpha   90.00
_cell.angle_beta   90.00
_cell.angle_gamma   90.00
#
_symmetry.space_group_name_H-M   'P 1'
#
loop_
_entity.id
_entity.type
_entity.pdbx_description
1 polymer ?
#
loop_
_entity_poly.entity_id
_entity_poly.type
_entity_poly.pdbx_seq_one_letter_code
_entity_poly.pdbx_strand_id
1 'polypeptide(L)'
;MESIIADIVKIIKSENNVIAREKALMCYFFDLIRELIKLALEEVDAGLVEETKKQGYQIEKKNKRSVVTAFGEISYWRRRYVCPGKKAQYPLDKLMGYDKYKRYSVLAVKDVLQVSAVATYRNTALAVNTLSCFKISHSQVGKLIVQAGKQIKAQQQSEERYDGITQKKKGASALS
;
A
#
# COMPACT_ATOMS: atom_id res chain seq x y z
N MET A 1 -21.58 -6.57 16.06
CA MET A 1 -20.62 -6.79 17.17
C MET A 1 -20.87 -8.13 17.84
N GLU A 2 -22.12 -8.47 18.17
CA GLU A 2 -22.48 -9.79 18.73
C GLU A 2 -22.05 -10.99 17.86
N SER A 3 -22.19 -10.87 16.53
CA SER A 3 -21.70 -11.90 15.58
C SER A 3 -20.18 -12.12 15.66
N ILE A 4 -19.40 -11.05 15.81
CA ILE A 4 -17.93 -11.11 15.93
C ILE A 4 -17.53 -11.84 17.21
N ILE A 5 -18.20 -11.55 18.32
CA ILE A 5 -17.95 -12.21 19.61
C ILE A 5 -18.29 -13.70 19.51
N ALA A 6 -19.40 -14.06 18.87
CA ALA A 6 -19.81 -15.45 18.67
C ALA A 6 -18.77 -16.25 17.85
N ASP A 7 -18.23 -15.66 16.77
CA ASP A 7 -17.18 -16.28 15.97
C ASP A 7 -15.89 -16.49 16.78
N ILE A 8 -15.46 -15.50 17.57
CA ILE A 8 -14.28 -15.60 18.42
C ILE A 8 -14.46 -16.72 19.46
N VAL A 9 -15.61 -16.78 20.14
CA VAL A 9 -15.92 -17.84 21.10
C VAL A 9 -15.90 -19.21 20.43
N LYS A 10 -16.42 -19.32 19.21
CA LYS A 10 -16.39 -20.56 18.44
C LYS A 10 -14.95 -21.02 18.17
N ILE A 11 -14.08 -20.12 17.70
CA ILE A 11 -12.66 -20.42 17.45
C ILE A 11 -11.96 -20.89 18.73
N ILE A 12 -12.21 -20.20 19.85
CA ILE A 12 -11.62 -20.54 21.15
C ILE A 12 -12.03 -21.95 21.60
N LYS A 13 -13.30 -22.33 21.39
CA LYS A 13 -13.85 -23.62 21.82
C LYS A 13 -13.53 -24.78 20.87
N SER A 14 -13.26 -24.53 19.58
CA SER A 14 -13.08 -25.58 18.58
C SER A 14 -11.67 -26.14 18.48
N GLU A 15 -10.66 -25.39 18.91
CA GLU A 15 -9.25 -25.74 18.68
C GLU A 15 -8.56 -26.18 19.99
N ASN A 16 -8.02 -27.40 19.98
CA ASN A 16 -7.42 -28.03 21.16
C ASN A 16 -5.92 -27.70 21.28
N ASN A 17 -5.26 -27.33 20.18
CA ASN A 17 -3.86 -26.92 20.21
C ASN A 17 -3.75 -25.39 20.42
N VAL A 18 -3.03 -24.98 21.47
CA VAL A 18 -2.89 -23.56 21.84
C VAL A 18 -2.34 -22.70 20.68
N ILE A 19 -1.30 -23.17 19.99
CA ILE A 19 -0.69 -22.46 18.86
C ILE A 19 -1.64 -22.38 17.68
N ALA A 20 -2.36 -23.46 17.37
CA ALA A 20 -3.34 -23.45 16.30
C ALA A 20 -4.50 -22.50 16.60
N ARG A 21 -4.94 -22.41 17.87
CA ARG A 21 -6.00 -21.51 18.31
C ARG A 21 -5.59 -20.06 18.15
N GLU A 22 -4.39 -19.70 18.61
CA GLU A 22 -3.86 -18.35 18.44
C GLU A 22 -3.72 -17.98 16.96
N LYS A 23 -3.24 -18.90 16.12
CA LYS A 23 -3.17 -18.68 14.67
C LYS A 23 -4.55 -18.50 14.04
N ALA A 24 -5.55 -19.29 14.45
CA ALA A 24 -6.92 -19.16 13.94
C ALA A 24 -7.52 -17.81 14.32
N LEU A 25 -7.33 -17.35 15.56
CA LEU A 25 -7.73 -16.03 16.01
C LEU A 25 -7.01 -14.92 15.21
N MET A 26 -5.69 -15.04 15.05
CA MET A 26 -4.90 -14.09 14.26
C MET A 26 -5.46 -13.97 12.84
N CYS A 27 -5.66 -15.08 12.13
CA CYS A 27 -6.25 -15.09 10.78
C CYS A 27 -7.64 -14.43 10.77
N TYR A 28 -8.52 -14.79 11.71
CA TYR A 28 -9.85 -14.20 11.81
C TYR A 28 -9.80 -12.68 11.99
N PHE A 29 -8.94 -12.17 12.87
CA PHE A 29 -8.81 -10.72 13.09
C PHE A 29 -8.28 -9.99 11.86
N PHE A 30 -7.28 -10.55 11.16
CA PHE A 30 -6.81 -9.95 9.92
C PHE A 30 -7.91 -9.96 8.85
N ASP A 31 -8.69 -11.02 8.71
CA ASP A 31 -9.82 -11.09 7.77
C ASP A 31 -10.88 -10.03 8.08
N LEU A 32 -11.24 -9.89 9.36
CA LEU A 32 -12.16 -8.86 9.84
C LEU A 32 -11.64 -7.45 9.55
N ILE A 33 -10.37 -7.17 9.87
CA ILE A 33 -9.73 -5.87 9.58
C ILE A 33 -9.77 -5.58 8.07
N ARG A 34 -9.48 -6.57 7.23
CA ARG A 34 -9.48 -6.39 5.77
C ARG A 34 -10.87 -6.04 5.23
N GLU A 35 -11.93 -6.67 5.75
CA GLU A 35 -13.30 -6.32 5.35
C GLU A 35 -13.70 -4.92 5.84
N LEU A 36 -13.37 -4.58 7.08
CA LEU A 36 -13.63 -3.24 7.63
C LEU A 36 -12.92 -2.15 6.83
N ILE A 37 -11.63 -2.34 6.51
CA ILE A 37 -10.87 -1.38 5.71
C ILE A 37 -11.42 -1.30 4.28
N LYS A 38 -11.80 -2.43 3.66
CA LYS A 38 -12.44 -2.42 2.34
C LYS A 38 -13.69 -1.54 2.34
N LEU A 39 -14.59 -1.73 3.30
CA LEU A 39 -15.82 -0.93 3.41
C LEU A 39 -15.49 0.54 3.66
N ALA A 40 -14.54 0.84 4.53
CA ALA A 40 -14.09 2.20 4.80
C ALA A 40 -13.49 2.87 3.55
N LEU A 41 -12.69 2.16 2.76
CA LEU A 41 -12.13 2.68 1.51
C LEU A 41 -13.21 2.99 0.47
N GLU A 42 -14.23 2.14 0.36
CA GLU A 42 -15.36 2.37 -0.56
C GLU A 42 -16.24 3.53 -0.12
N GLU A 43 -16.40 3.74 1.18
CA GLU A 43 -17.07 4.91 1.76
C GLU A 43 -16.29 6.20 1.50
N VAL A 44 -14.97 6.18 1.69
CA VAL A 44 -14.10 7.32 1.33
C VAL A 44 -14.17 7.62 -0.17
N ASP A 45 -14.18 6.61 -1.05
CA ASP A 45 -14.36 6.82 -2.50
C ASP A 45 -15.71 7.48 -2.83
N ALA A 46 -16.77 7.15 -2.08
CA ALA A 46 -18.07 7.80 -2.22
C ALA A 46 -18.02 9.27 -1.77
N GLY A 47 -17.36 9.57 -0.65
CA GLY A 47 -17.19 10.94 -0.14
C GLY A 47 -16.39 11.86 -1.07
N LEU A 48 -15.49 11.31 -1.90
CA LEU A 48 -14.67 12.09 -2.83
C LEU A 48 -15.41 12.53 -4.11
N VAL A 49 -16.65 12.06 -4.35
CA VAL A 49 -17.37 12.29 -5.61
C VAL A 49 -17.62 13.77 -5.86
N GLU A 50 -18.21 14.48 -4.90
CA GLU A 50 -18.66 15.85 -5.09
C GLU A 50 -17.48 16.82 -5.23
N GLU A 51 -16.43 16.65 -4.43
CA GLU A 51 -15.20 17.44 -4.57
C GLU A 51 -14.55 17.21 -5.94
N THR A 52 -14.46 15.96 -6.39
CA THR A 52 -13.83 15.63 -7.67
C THR A 52 -14.63 16.21 -8.85
N LYS A 53 -15.97 16.17 -8.79
CA LYS A 53 -16.83 16.80 -9.81
C LYS A 53 -16.67 18.31 -9.86
N LYS A 54 -16.57 18.99 -8.71
CA LYS A 54 -16.32 20.44 -8.62
C LYS A 54 -15.01 20.85 -9.31
N GLN A 55 -14.03 19.95 -9.41
CA GLN A 55 -12.77 20.16 -10.14
C GLN A 55 -12.89 20.01 -11.68
N GLY A 56 -14.11 19.78 -12.20
CA GLY A 56 -14.42 19.62 -13.61
C GLY A 56 -14.30 18.18 -14.13
N TYR A 57 -14.13 17.20 -13.25
CA TYR A 57 -14.04 15.80 -13.62
C TYR A 57 -15.41 15.11 -13.67
N GLN A 58 -15.54 14.12 -14.55
CA GLN A 58 -16.70 13.24 -14.65
C GLN A 58 -16.30 11.80 -14.33
N ILE A 59 -17.24 11.06 -13.74
CA ILE A 59 -17.06 9.63 -13.47
C ILE A 59 -17.12 8.89 -14.81
N GLU A 60 -16.07 8.14 -15.14
CA GLU A 60 -16.08 7.28 -16.32
C GLU A 60 -16.57 5.87 -15.97
N LYS A 61 -16.00 5.26 -14.92
CA LYS A 61 -16.33 3.89 -14.50
C LYS A 61 -15.86 3.57 -13.08
N LYS A 62 -16.33 2.45 -12.53
CA LYS A 62 -15.78 1.83 -11.32
C LYS A 62 -14.82 0.70 -11.70
N ASN A 63 -13.66 0.66 -11.06
CA ASN A 63 -12.67 -0.39 -11.25
C ASN A 63 -12.29 -1.02 -9.90
N LYS A 64 -12.20 -2.34 -9.88
CA LYS A 64 -11.66 -3.09 -8.74
C LYS A 64 -10.14 -2.87 -8.65
N ARG A 65 -9.61 -2.77 -7.43
CA ARG A 65 -8.16 -2.86 -7.15
C ARG A 65 -7.92 -3.72 -5.94
N SER A 66 -6.79 -4.40 -5.96
CA SER A 66 -6.23 -5.15 -4.85
C SER A 66 -4.89 -4.55 -4.46
N VAL A 67 -4.69 -4.27 -3.18
CA VAL A 67 -3.41 -3.79 -2.61
C VAL A 67 -3.03 -4.68 -1.44
N VAL A 68 -1.80 -5.15 -1.44
CA VAL A 68 -1.20 -5.88 -0.33
C VAL A 68 -0.72 -4.88 0.73
N THR A 69 -1.35 -4.91 1.89
CA THR A 69 -1.04 -4.08 3.05
C THR A 69 -0.39 -4.90 4.16
N ALA A 70 0.00 -4.27 5.26
CA ALA A 70 0.47 -4.97 6.45
C ALA A 70 -0.56 -5.99 7.00
N PHE A 71 -1.86 -5.73 6.77
CA PHE A 71 -2.96 -6.59 7.21
C PHE A 71 -3.33 -7.68 6.19
N GLY A 72 -2.64 -7.74 5.04
CA GLY A 72 -2.98 -8.64 3.94
C GLY A 72 -3.51 -7.92 2.70
N GLU A 73 -3.93 -8.70 1.69
CA GLU A 73 -4.47 -8.16 0.44
C GLU A 73 -5.92 -7.70 0.61
N ILE A 74 -6.17 -6.42 0.34
CA ILE A 74 -7.48 -5.78 0.43
C ILE A 74 -7.95 -5.46 -0.98
N SER A 75 -9.14 -5.93 -1.34
CA SER A 75 -9.75 -5.73 -2.66
C SER A 75 -11.02 -4.88 -2.55
N TYR A 76 -11.05 -3.74 -3.22
CA TYR A 76 -12.13 -2.75 -3.13
C TYR A 76 -12.44 -2.12 -4.50
N TRP A 77 -13.61 -1.51 -4.61
CA TRP A 77 -14.02 -0.72 -5.77
C TRP A 77 -13.70 0.76 -5.60
N ARG A 78 -13.28 1.39 -6.70
CA ARG A 78 -13.05 2.84 -6.74
C ARG A 78 -13.41 3.43 -8.08
N ARG A 79 -13.68 4.73 -8.13
CA ARG A 79 -14.10 5.42 -9.35
C ARG A 79 -12.90 5.99 -10.12
N ARG A 80 -12.91 5.80 -11.45
CA ARG A 80 -12.01 6.50 -12.38
C ARG A 80 -12.70 7.75 -12.89
N TYR A 81 -11.96 8.86 -12.86
CA TYR A 81 -12.43 10.16 -13.29
C TYR A 81 -11.67 10.67 -14.52
N VAL A 82 -12.37 11.33 -15.43
CA VAL A 82 -11.82 11.95 -16.64
C VAL A 82 -12.24 13.42 -16.73
N CYS A 83 -11.38 14.25 -17.30
CA CYS A 83 -11.65 15.66 -17.59
C CYS A 83 -10.93 16.00 -18.89
N PRO A 84 -11.59 16.68 -19.86
CA PRO A 84 -10.92 17.16 -21.06
C PRO A 84 -9.65 17.94 -20.73
N GLY A 85 -8.56 17.66 -21.46
CA GLY A 85 -7.26 18.31 -21.24
C GLY A 85 -6.49 17.91 -19.98
N LYS A 86 -7.06 17.07 -19.10
CA LYS A 86 -6.39 16.58 -17.88
C LYS A 86 -6.20 15.06 -17.92
N LYS A 87 -5.17 14.58 -17.21
CA LYS A 87 -4.98 13.13 -17.03
C LYS A 87 -6.11 12.56 -16.17
N ALA A 88 -6.57 11.38 -16.55
CA ALA A 88 -7.52 10.63 -15.75
C ALA A 88 -6.92 10.24 -14.39
N GLN A 89 -7.76 10.18 -13.37
CA GLN A 89 -7.31 9.97 -11.99
C GLN A 89 -8.21 9.03 -11.20
N TYR A 90 -7.62 8.49 -10.14
CA TYR A 90 -8.30 7.76 -9.06
C TYR A 90 -8.06 8.56 -7.76
N PRO A 91 -9.01 9.41 -7.33
CA PRO A 91 -8.85 10.24 -6.15
C PRO A 91 -8.48 9.45 -4.89
N LEU A 92 -9.14 8.30 -4.67
CA LEU A 92 -8.83 7.41 -3.55
C LEU A 92 -7.36 6.92 -3.58
N ASP A 93 -6.85 6.52 -4.76
CA ASP A 93 -5.45 6.09 -4.88
C ASP A 93 -4.48 7.21 -4.53
N LYS A 94 -4.79 8.45 -4.94
CA LYS A 94 -3.98 9.63 -4.64
C LYS A 94 -3.96 9.92 -3.14
N LEU A 95 -5.13 9.86 -2.49
CA LEU A 95 -5.28 10.05 -1.04
C LEU A 95 -4.46 9.01 -0.26
N MET A 96 -4.53 7.74 -0.67
CA MET A 96 -3.83 6.64 0.00
C MET A 96 -2.34 6.55 -0.33
N GLY A 97 -1.82 7.39 -1.23
CA GLY A 97 -0.44 7.30 -1.72
C GLY A 97 -0.17 6.02 -2.53
N TYR A 98 -1.19 5.47 -3.19
CA TYR A 98 -1.08 4.23 -3.95
C TYR A 98 -0.70 4.46 -5.41
N ASP A 99 0.59 4.31 -5.69
CA ASP A 99 1.15 4.38 -7.03
C ASP A 99 0.47 3.43 -8.04
N LYS A 100 0.46 3.86 -9.31
CA LYS A 100 -0.10 3.08 -10.41
C LYS A 100 0.64 1.75 -10.57
N TYR A 101 -0.13 0.66 -10.71
CA TYR A 101 0.37 -0.71 -10.89
C TYR A 101 1.25 -1.26 -9.75
N LYS A 102 1.39 -0.54 -8.63
CA LYS A 102 2.06 -1.07 -7.44
C LYS A 102 1.09 -1.95 -6.66
N ARG A 103 1.56 -3.17 -6.39
CA ARG A 103 0.81 -4.20 -5.68
C ARG A 103 0.84 -3.98 -4.16
N TYR A 104 1.95 -3.48 -3.63
CA TYR A 104 2.15 -3.33 -2.18
C TYR A 104 1.94 -1.88 -1.75
N SER A 105 1.36 -1.70 -0.57
CA SER A 105 1.32 -0.42 0.13
C SER A 105 2.74 0.04 0.51
N VAL A 106 2.91 1.35 0.70
CA VAL A 106 4.20 1.95 1.08
C VAL A 106 4.73 1.33 2.39
N LEU A 107 3.86 1.13 3.39
CA LEU A 107 4.25 0.52 4.65
C LEU A 107 4.72 -0.94 4.47
N ALA A 108 3.96 -1.75 3.72
CA ALA A 108 4.36 -3.14 3.47
C ALA A 108 5.73 -3.23 2.75
N VAL A 109 6.02 -2.30 1.82
CA VAL A 109 7.34 -2.24 1.19
C VAL A 109 8.41 -1.85 2.21
N LYS A 110 8.17 -0.80 3.01
CA LYS A 110 9.10 -0.35 4.06
C LYS A 110 9.47 -1.48 5.02
N ASP A 111 8.49 -2.21 5.53
CA ASP A 111 8.72 -3.29 6.50
C ASP A 111 9.55 -4.42 5.89
N VAL A 112 9.25 -4.80 4.65
CA VAL A 112 10.05 -5.81 3.90
C VAL A 112 11.49 -5.33 3.71
N LEU A 113 11.69 -4.06 3.34
CA LEU A 113 13.03 -3.48 3.16
C LEU A 113 13.82 -3.47 4.47
N GLN A 114 13.18 -3.08 5.57
CA GLN A 114 13.81 -3.01 6.89
C GLN A 114 14.29 -4.39 7.36
N VAL A 115 13.47 -5.43 7.21
CA VAL A 115 13.90 -6.80 7.53
C VAL A 115 15.01 -7.26 6.58
N SER A 116 14.92 -6.93 5.29
CA SER A 116 15.94 -7.33 4.31
C SER A 116 17.31 -6.67 4.51
N ALA A 117 17.37 -5.56 5.24
CA ALA A 117 18.63 -4.91 5.59
C ALA A 117 19.49 -5.75 6.54
N VAL A 118 18.87 -6.67 7.29
CA VAL A 118 19.54 -7.50 8.32
C VAL A 118 19.39 -9.00 8.06
N ALA A 119 18.74 -9.41 6.98
CA ALA A 119 18.44 -10.80 6.68
C ALA A 119 18.54 -11.13 5.19
N THR A 120 18.81 -12.40 4.87
CA THR A 120 18.77 -12.88 3.49
C THR A 120 17.35 -12.76 2.91
N TYR A 121 17.21 -12.77 1.58
CA TYR A 121 15.88 -12.71 0.95
C TYR A 121 14.96 -13.87 1.35
N ARG A 122 15.53 -15.06 1.60
CA ARG A 122 14.78 -16.23 2.08
C ARG A 122 14.31 -16.03 3.51
N ASN A 123 15.18 -15.55 4.40
CA ASN A 123 14.83 -15.29 5.80
C ASN A 123 13.84 -14.12 5.92
N THR A 124 13.98 -13.11 5.06
CA THR A 124 12.99 -12.02 4.95
C THR A 124 11.63 -12.54 4.54
N ALA A 125 11.57 -13.38 3.50
CA ALA A 125 10.31 -14.00 3.07
C ALA A 125 9.72 -14.88 4.18
N LEU A 126 10.53 -15.65 4.90
CA LEU A 126 10.09 -16.43 6.05
C LEU A 126 9.48 -15.54 7.15
N ALA A 127 10.17 -14.47 7.54
CA ALA A 127 9.70 -13.54 8.57
C ALA A 127 8.36 -12.91 8.17
N VAL A 128 8.27 -12.37 6.96
CA VAL A 128 7.03 -11.75 6.43
C VAL A 128 5.90 -12.78 6.38
N ASN A 129 6.15 -13.98 5.87
CA ASN A 129 5.13 -15.03 5.76
C ASN A 129 4.66 -15.59 7.11
N THR A 130 5.45 -15.38 8.17
CA THR A 130 5.17 -15.85 9.53
C THR A 130 4.44 -14.79 10.35
N LEU A 131 4.85 -13.52 10.22
CA LEU A 131 4.41 -12.42 11.08
C LEU A 131 3.33 -11.54 10.45
N SER A 132 3.08 -11.67 9.15
CA SER A 132 2.05 -10.91 8.44
C SER A 132 0.99 -11.82 7.83
N CYS A 133 -0.14 -11.22 7.45
CA CYS A 133 -1.23 -11.93 6.77
C CYS A 133 -1.14 -11.88 5.24
N PHE A 134 0.05 -11.65 4.67
CA PHE A 134 0.29 -11.87 3.25
C PHE A 134 1.48 -12.79 3.00
N LYS A 135 1.52 -13.34 1.79
CA LYS A 135 2.62 -14.19 1.34
C LYS A 135 3.50 -13.47 0.33
N ILE A 136 4.80 -13.64 0.49
CA ILE A 136 5.83 -13.14 -0.40
C ILE A 136 6.90 -14.21 -0.64
N SER A 137 7.40 -14.30 -1.86
CA SER A 137 8.54 -15.14 -2.20
C SER A 137 9.86 -14.39 -2.04
N HIS A 138 10.96 -15.11 -1.83
CA HIS A 138 12.31 -14.52 -1.78
C HIS A 138 12.63 -13.72 -3.07
N SER A 139 12.14 -14.16 -4.23
CA SER A 139 12.32 -13.44 -5.49
C SER A 139 11.52 -12.13 -5.54
N GLN A 140 10.32 -12.10 -4.93
CA GLN A 140 9.53 -10.88 -4.80
C GLN A 140 10.19 -9.89 -3.84
N VAL A 141 10.78 -10.37 -2.74
CA VAL A 141 11.61 -9.55 -1.84
C VAL A 141 12.74 -8.87 -2.64
N GLY A 142 13.51 -9.64 -3.42
CA GLY A 142 14.56 -9.10 -4.28
C GLY A 142 14.05 -8.04 -5.28
N LYS A 143 12.88 -8.26 -5.89
CA LYS A 143 12.24 -7.27 -6.79
C LYS A 143 11.89 -5.98 -6.06
N LEU A 144 11.36 -6.05 -4.83
CA LEU A 144 11.02 -4.86 -4.04
C LEU A 144 12.27 -4.05 -3.68
N ILE A 145 13.36 -4.71 -3.27
CA ILE A 145 14.63 -4.06 -2.96
C ILE A 145 15.21 -3.35 -4.18
N VAL A 146 15.26 -4.04 -5.33
CA VAL A 146 15.76 -3.43 -6.58
C VAL A 146 14.90 -2.24 -7.00
N GLN A 147 13.57 -2.34 -6.87
CA GLN A 147 12.68 -1.22 -7.19
C GLN A 147 12.88 -0.03 -6.26
N ALA A 148 12.99 -0.27 -4.94
CA ALA A 148 13.25 0.78 -3.96
C ALA A 148 14.61 1.45 -4.18
N GLY A 149 15.65 0.67 -4.44
CA GLY A 149 16.98 1.19 -4.77
C GLY A 149 16.97 2.07 -6.03
N LYS A 150 16.19 1.71 -7.05
CA LYS A 150 16.01 2.57 -8.24
C LYS A 150 15.29 3.88 -7.92
N GLN A 151 14.27 3.84 -7.05
CA GLN A 151 13.55 5.04 -6.63
C GLN A 151 14.44 5.98 -5.82
N ILE A 152 15.22 5.46 -4.87
CA ILE A 152 16.17 6.24 -4.06
C ILE A 152 17.22 6.89 -4.96
N LYS A 153 17.82 6.13 -5.90
CA LYS A 153 18.79 6.69 -6.86
C LYS A 153 18.18 7.79 -7.73
N ALA A 154 16.96 7.60 -8.22
CA ALA A 154 16.28 8.61 -9.04
C ALA A 154 15.98 9.89 -8.23
N GLN A 155 15.62 9.75 -6.96
CA GLN A 155 15.39 10.87 -6.06
C GLN A 155 16.69 11.64 -5.78
N GLN A 156 17.77 10.93 -5.42
CA GLN A 156 19.10 11.52 -5.21
C GLN A 156 19.61 12.26 -6.45
N GLN A 157 19.52 11.66 -7.64
CA GLN A 157 19.92 12.31 -8.90
C GLN A 157 19.08 13.54 -9.24
N SER A 158 17.79 13.54 -8.85
CA SER A 158 16.95 14.73 -9.03
C SER A 158 17.37 15.85 -8.10
N GLU A 159 17.66 15.54 -6.83
CA GLU A 159 18.16 16.49 -5.82
C GLU A 159 19.53 17.06 -6.23
N GLU A 160 20.48 16.22 -6.62
CA GLU A 160 21.80 16.63 -7.15
C GLU A 160 21.69 17.53 -8.39
N ARG A 161 20.74 17.24 -9.29
CA ARG A 161 20.48 18.08 -10.48
C ARG A 161 19.94 19.45 -10.09
N TYR A 162 19.04 19.55 -9.11
CA TYR A 162 18.53 20.83 -8.62
C TYR A 162 19.61 21.63 -7.88
N ASP A 163 20.43 20.96 -7.07
CA ASP A 163 21.56 21.60 -6.39
C ASP A 163 22.60 22.14 -7.38
N GLY A 164 22.93 21.37 -8.42
CA GLY A 164 23.84 21.79 -9.49
C GLY A 164 23.31 22.98 -10.32
N ILE A 165 22.00 23.05 -10.59
CA ILE A 165 21.37 24.20 -11.27
C ILE A 165 21.40 25.45 -10.37
N THR A 166 21.15 25.27 -9.07
CA THR A 166 21.16 26.37 -8.09
C THR A 166 22.56 26.95 -7.90
N GLN A 167 23.60 26.10 -7.88
CA GLN A 167 25.00 26.54 -7.84
C GLN A 167 25.44 27.24 -9.13
N LYS A 168 25.03 26.75 -10.32
CA LYS A 168 25.31 27.43 -11.61
C LYS A 168 24.68 28.82 -11.70
N LYS A 169 23.44 29.00 -11.19
CA LYS A 169 22.79 30.31 -11.15
C LYS A 169 23.48 31.29 -10.20
N LYS A 170 23.96 30.83 -9.04
CA LYS A 170 24.75 31.65 -8.09
C LYS A 170 26.12 32.04 -8.65
N GLY A 171 26.77 31.14 -9.39
CA GLY A 171 28.03 31.45 -10.09
C GLY A 171 27.84 32.47 -11.23
N ALA A 172 26.73 32.38 -11.97
CA ALA A 172 26.45 33.29 -13.08
C ALA A 172 26.03 34.71 -12.65
N SER A 173 25.41 34.88 -11.46
CA SER A 173 25.06 36.23 -10.95
C SER A 173 26.17 36.91 -10.16
N ALA A 174 27.29 36.23 -9.91
CA ALA A 174 28.47 36.80 -9.25
C ALA A 174 29.53 37.31 -10.25
N LEU A 175 29.27 37.14 -11.55
CA LEU A 175 30.15 37.51 -12.68
C LEU A 175 29.54 38.60 -13.59
N SER A 176 28.46 39.24 -13.13
CA SER A 176 27.80 40.40 -13.76
C SER A 176 27.79 41.57 -12.80
#